data_AF-A0A1F8EA13-F1
#
_entry.id   AF-A0A1F8EA13-F1
#
_cell.length_a   1.000
_cell.length_b   1.000
_cell.length_c   1.000
_cell.angle_alpha   90.00
_cell.angle_beta   90.00
_cell.angle_gamma   90.00
#
_symmetry.space_group_name_H-M   'P 1'
#
loop_
_entity.id
_entity.type
_entity.pdbx_description
1 polymer ?
#
loop_
_entity_poly.entity_id
_entity_poly.type
_entity_poly.pdbx_seq_one_letter_code
_entity_poly.pdbx_strand_id
1 'polypeptide(L)'
;MVKQIELLELSSPGCSHCAAFREFWHSIEKDWPNVTYKDISLTTPEGQAMVQKYMIFASPGIILNGELFSTGGVNQKEFIEKLKELSGE
;
A
#
# COMPACT_ATOMS: atom_id res chain seq x y z
N MET A 1 -20.99 2.96 -9.21
CA MET A 1 -20.39 4.03 -8.41
C MET A 1 -18.93 3.66 -8.23
N VAL A 2 -18.00 4.45 -8.76
CA VAL A 2 -16.57 4.09 -8.71
C VAL A 2 -16.11 4.30 -7.26
N LYS A 3 -15.78 3.23 -6.55
CA LYS A 3 -15.21 3.35 -5.21
C LYS A 3 -13.79 3.87 -5.36
N GLN A 4 -13.53 5.06 -4.85
CA GLN A 4 -12.15 5.54 -4.68
C GLN A 4 -11.45 4.65 -3.66
N ILE A 5 -10.28 4.17 -4.01
CA ILE A 5 -9.45 3.35 -3.13
C ILE A 5 -8.23 4.19 -2.75
N GLU A 6 -8.00 4.39 -1.46
CA GLU A 6 -6.75 5.00 -0.99
C GLU A 6 -5.70 3.92 -0.73
N LEU A 7 -4.64 3.91 -1.53
CA LEU A 7 -3.49 3.04 -1.35
C LEU A 7 -2.39 3.82 -0.64
N LEU A 8 -2.06 3.41 0.56
CA LEU A 8 -1.03 4.00 1.40
C LEU A 8 0.09 2.98 1.55
N GLU A 9 1.27 3.30 1.01
CA GLU A 9 2.48 2.52 1.20
C GLU A 9 3.33 3.16 2.28
N LEU A 10 3.65 2.39 3.30
CA LEU A 10 4.56 2.74 4.36
C LEU A 10 5.92 2.12 4.09
N SER A 11 6.84 2.92 3.56
CA SER A 11 8.15 2.48 3.08
C SER A 11 9.29 2.82 4.04
N SER A 12 10.24 1.90 4.24
CA SER A 12 11.46 2.16 5.01
C SER A 12 12.64 2.47 4.06
N PRO A 13 13.48 3.47 4.38
CA PRO A 13 14.76 3.60 3.70
C PRO A 13 15.60 2.33 3.88
N GLY A 14 16.02 1.73 2.76
CA GLY A 14 16.84 0.51 2.73
C GLY A 14 16.08 -0.79 2.46
N CYS A 15 14.78 -0.75 2.17
CA CYS A 15 14.00 -1.96 1.92
C CYS A 15 13.89 -2.27 0.42
N SER A 16 14.58 -3.32 -0.05
CA SER A 16 14.52 -3.81 -1.45
C SER A 16 13.10 -4.17 -1.89
N HIS A 17 12.24 -4.60 -0.97
CA HIS A 17 10.84 -4.95 -1.27
C HIS A 17 9.96 -3.73 -1.57
N CYS A 18 10.27 -2.55 -1.01
CA CYS A 18 9.52 -1.33 -1.32
C CYS A 18 9.75 -0.91 -2.79
N ALA A 19 11.00 -0.98 -3.25
CA ALA A 19 11.32 -0.66 -4.64
C ALA A 19 10.58 -1.60 -5.62
N ALA A 20 10.56 -2.90 -5.34
CA ALA A 20 9.86 -3.89 -6.15
C ALA A 20 8.33 -3.65 -6.18
N PHE A 21 7.73 -3.28 -5.04
CA PHE A 21 6.31 -2.94 -5.00
C PHE A 21 6.02 -1.67 -5.79
N ARG A 22 6.84 -0.64 -5.66
CA ARG A 22 6.66 0.63 -6.36
C ARG A 22 6.75 0.45 -7.88
N GLU A 23 7.71 -0.31 -8.38
CA GLU A 23 7.81 -0.64 -9.81
C GLU A 23 6.57 -1.39 -10.31
N PHE A 24 6.11 -2.37 -9.54
CA PHE A 24 4.90 -3.12 -9.85
C PHE A 24 3.65 -2.23 -9.84
N TRP A 25 3.49 -1.39 -8.82
CA TRP A 25 2.40 -0.44 -8.72
C TRP A 25 2.37 0.51 -9.91
N HIS A 26 3.52 1.07 -10.29
CA HIS A 26 3.65 1.97 -11.45
C HIS A 26 3.29 1.29 -12.78
N SER A 27 3.39 -0.05 -12.84
CA SER A 27 2.98 -0.83 -14.01
C SER A 27 1.45 -0.96 -14.11
N ILE A 28 0.77 -1.17 -12.97
CA ILE A 28 -0.68 -1.41 -12.93
C ILE A 28 -1.51 -0.15 -12.65
N GLU A 29 -0.92 0.94 -12.13
CA GLU A 29 -1.68 2.15 -11.73
C GLU A 29 -2.53 2.74 -12.87
N LYS A 30 -2.12 2.49 -14.12
CA LYS A 30 -2.85 2.92 -15.33
C LYS A 30 -4.21 2.22 -15.47
N ASP A 31 -4.31 0.98 -15.01
CA ASP A 31 -5.54 0.20 -14.98
C ASP A 31 -6.42 0.57 -13.78
N TRP A 32 -5.87 1.30 -12.80
CA TRP A 32 -6.53 1.67 -11.55
C TRP A 32 -6.68 3.19 -11.37
N PRO A 33 -7.38 3.91 -12.28
CA PRO A 33 -7.57 5.36 -12.15
C PRO A 33 -8.40 5.76 -10.92
N ASN A 34 -9.08 4.80 -10.29
CA ASN A 34 -9.82 4.97 -9.04
C ASN A 34 -8.97 4.78 -7.78
N VAL A 35 -7.70 4.38 -7.90
CA VAL A 35 -6.79 4.21 -6.76
C VAL A 35 -5.90 5.44 -6.60
N THR A 36 -5.92 6.02 -5.39
CA THR A 36 -5.04 7.13 -4.99
C THR A 36 -3.86 6.56 -4.22
N TYR A 37 -2.68 6.50 -4.85
CA TYR A 37 -1.45 6.05 -4.22
C TYR A 37 -0.75 7.18 -3.45
N LYS A 38 -0.35 6.88 -2.22
CA LYS A 38 0.42 7.74 -1.31
C LYS A 38 1.54 6.92 -0.70
N ASP A 39 2.78 7.36 -0.90
CA ASP A 39 3.96 6.83 -0.21
C ASP A 39 4.25 7.68 1.03
N ILE A 40 4.40 7.02 2.17
CA ILE A 40 4.74 7.65 3.44
C ILE A 40 5.94 6.90 4.01
N SER A 41 7.04 7.61 4.24
CA SER A 41 8.20 6.97 4.85
C SER A 41 7.98 6.74 6.35
N LEU A 42 8.39 5.57 6.86
CA LEU A 42 8.36 5.25 8.30
C LEU A 42 9.25 6.19 9.13
N THR A 43 10.17 6.90 8.48
CA THR A 43 11.05 7.91 9.08
C THR A 43 10.33 9.21 9.37
N THR A 44 9.13 9.42 8.81
CA THR A 44 8.31 10.59 9.11
C THR A 44 7.49 10.35 10.38
N PRO A 45 7.20 11.40 11.17
CA PRO A 45 6.35 11.27 12.36
C PRO A 45 4.94 10.74 12.01
N GLU A 46 4.43 11.05 10.82
CA GLU A 46 3.16 10.52 10.30
C GLU A 46 3.24 9.00 10.05
N GLY A 47 4.31 8.55 9.42
CA GLY A 47 4.57 7.12 9.20
C GLY A 47 4.70 6.35 10.51
N GLN A 48 5.42 6.90 11.50
CA GLN A 48 5.54 6.29 12.83
C GLN A 48 4.19 6.22 13.55
N ALA A 49 3.38 7.28 13.48
CA ALA A 49 2.04 7.30 14.06
C ALA A 49 1.14 6.24 13.41
N MET A 50 1.22 6.04 12.09
CA MET A 50 0.46 5.00 11.39
C MET A 50 0.96 3.59 11.69
N VAL A 51 2.27 3.41 11.81
CA VAL A 51 2.85 2.13 12.24
C VAL A 51 2.32 1.73 13.62
N GLN A 52 2.27 2.67 14.57
CA GLN A 52 1.69 2.41 15.89
C GLN A 52 0.17 2.22 15.83
N LYS A 53 -0.54 3.04 15.06
CA LYS A 53 -2.01 3.00 14.94
C LYS A 53 -2.51 1.71 14.31
N TYR A 54 -1.83 1.24 13.26
CA TYR A 54 -2.19 0.03 12.53
C TYR A 54 -1.40 -1.21 12.98
N MET A 55 -0.51 -1.07 13.97
CA MET A 55 0.35 -2.16 14.47
C MET A 55 1.18 -2.81 13.34
N ILE A 56 1.89 -1.98 12.58
CA ILE A 56 2.73 -2.44 11.48
C ILE A 56 4.05 -2.96 12.03
N PHE A 57 4.20 -4.27 12.09
CA PHE A 57 5.40 -4.91 12.62
C PHE A 57 6.51 -5.09 11.58
N ALA A 58 6.20 -4.95 10.29
CA ALA A 58 7.15 -5.16 9.20
C ALA A 58 6.98 -4.12 8.07
N SER A 59 8.10 -3.69 7.51
CA SER A 59 8.14 -2.80 6.33
C SER A 59 8.33 -3.62 5.05
N PRO A 60 7.69 -3.25 3.93
CA PRO A 60 6.67 -2.19 3.74
C PRO A 60 5.31 -2.49 4.37
N GLY A 61 4.60 -1.47 4.84
CA GLY A 61 3.20 -1.58 5.27
C GLY A 61 2.25 -1.08 4.19
N ILE A 62 1.35 -1.93 3.69
CA ILE A 62 0.33 -1.56 2.73
C ILE A 62 -1.00 -1.37 3.45
N ILE A 63 -1.58 -0.19 3.26
CA ILE A 63 -2.88 0.20 3.80
C ILE A 63 -3.79 0.50 2.61
N LEU A 64 -4.99 -0.07 2.61
CA LEU A 64 -6.02 0.12 1.59
C LEU A 64 -7.27 0.70 2.26
N ASN A 65 -7.73 1.89 1.86
CA ASN A 65 -8.87 2.57 2.45
C ASN A 65 -8.81 2.76 3.98
N GLY A 66 -7.60 2.94 4.51
CA GLY A 66 -7.38 3.02 5.95
C GLY A 66 -7.49 1.68 6.68
N GLU A 67 -7.54 0.56 5.95
CA GLU A 67 -7.41 -0.79 6.51
C GLU A 67 -6.02 -1.34 6.23
N LEU A 68 -5.39 -1.92 7.25
CA LEU A 68 -4.11 -2.59 7.08
C LEU A 68 -4.30 -3.82 6.20
N PHE A 69 -3.71 -3.80 5.01
CA PHE A 69 -3.79 -4.92 4.09
C PHE A 69 -2.68 -5.93 4.37
N SER A 70 -1.43 -5.46 4.38
CA SER A 70 -0.27 -6.33 4.58
C SER A 70 0.90 -5.54 5.12
N THR A 71 1.82 -6.22 5.81
CA THR A 71 3.03 -5.63 6.37
C THR A 71 4.21 -6.55 6.11
N GLY A 72 5.32 -6.03 5.63
CA GLY A 72 6.49 -6.81 5.24
C GLY A 72 6.45 -7.21 3.76
N GLY A 73 6.59 -8.51 3.48
CA GLY A 73 6.63 -9.04 2.12
C GLY A 73 5.26 -8.94 1.43
N VAL A 74 5.04 -7.87 0.69
CA VAL A 74 3.79 -7.65 -0.04
C VAL A 74 3.67 -8.66 -1.17
N ASN A 75 2.60 -9.45 -1.13
CA ASN A 75 2.27 -10.40 -2.19
C ASN A 75 1.49 -9.67 -3.28
N GLN A 76 2.14 -9.46 -4.44
CA GLN A 76 1.56 -8.76 -5.59
C GLN A 76 0.23 -9.37 -6.06
N LYS A 77 0.09 -10.70 -5.97
CA LYS A 77 -1.15 -11.39 -6.35
C LYS A 77 -2.30 -11.04 -5.42
N GLU A 78 -2.11 -11.24 -4.11
CA GLU A 78 -3.14 -10.94 -3.11
C GLU A 78 -3.53 -9.46 -3.16
N PHE A 79 -2.56 -8.59 -3.41
CA PHE A 79 -2.79 -7.16 -3.56
C PHE A 79 -3.71 -6.82 -4.73
N ILE A 80 -3.49 -7.41 -5.92
CA ILE A 80 -4.37 -7.22 -7.08
C ILE A 80 -5.76 -7.77 -6.77
N GLU A 81 -5.87 -8.96 -6.18
CA GLU A 81 -7.17 -9.55 -5.85
C GLU A 81 -7.95 -8.64 -4.90
N LYS A 82 -7.28 -8.11 -3.87
CA LYS A 82 -7.92 -7.16 -2.96
C LYS A 82 -8.36 -5.87 -3.64
N LEU A 83 -7.55 -5.33 -4.55
CA LEU A 83 -7.92 -4.14 -5.32
C LEU A 83 -9.14 -4.37 -6.22
N LYS A 84 -9.25 -5.57 -6.83
CA LYS A 84 -10.43 -5.98 -7.60
C LYS A 84 -11.66 -6.07 -6.71
N GLU A 85 -11.55 -6.76 -5.57
CA GLU A 85 -12.64 -6.88 -4.59
C GLU A 85 -13.11 -5.49 -4.11
N LEU A 86 -12.18 -4.58 -3.82
CA LEU A 86 -12.48 -3.23 -3.36
C LEU A 86 -13.08 -2.36 -4.48
N SER A 87 -12.62 -2.54 -5.71
CA SER A 87 -13.15 -1.83 -6.88
C SER A 87 -14.53 -2.34 -7.31
N GLY A 88 -14.89 -3.56 -6.89
CA GLY A 88 -16.20 -4.16 -7.14
C GLY A 88 -16.32 -4.83 -8.51
N GLU A 89 -15.22 -5.38 -9.03
CA GLU A 89 -15.20 -6.26 -10.22
C GLU A 89 -15.46 -7.73 -9.86
#